data_AF-A0A3B3BEE6-F1
#
_entry.id   AF-A0A3B3BEE6-F1
#
_cell.length_a   1.000
_cell.length_b   1.000
_cell.length_c   1.000
_cell.angle_alpha   90.00
_cell.angle_beta   90.00
_cell.angle_gamma   90.00
#
_symmetry.space_group_name_H-M   'P 1'
#
loop_
_entity.id
_entity.type
_entity.pdbx_description
1 polymer ?
#
loop_
_entity_poly.entity_id
_entity_poly.type
_entity_poly.pdbx_seq_one_letter_code
_entity_poly.pdbx_strand_id
1 'polypeptide(L)'
;ALQEDLEELKSINASLRKENHNLREQLNSARNLEGVRSRSLRPSCDAEFARALKVFYHSMTSVRGQLQRLRRHRPSFLQEDFDLVGLRLFVDEQSRLLRDFSEQLELIVFTLKQDVAAIVRRKRERSGVWS
;
A
#
# COMPACT_ATOMS: atom_id res chain seq x y z
N ALA A 1 -63.64 21.67 -21.58
CA ALA A 1 -62.46 22.26 -22.26
C ALA A 1 -61.53 22.88 -21.21
N LEU A 2 -61.34 24.20 -21.10
CA LEU A 2 -60.25 24.77 -20.27
C LEU A 2 -60.21 24.34 -18.79
N GLN A 3 -61.37 24.16 -18.14
CA GLN A 3 -61.42 23.75 -16.73
C GLN A 3 -61.09 22.26 -16.55
N GLU A 4 -61.40 21.45 -17.55
CA GLU A 4 -61.14 20.02 -17.61
C GLU A 4 -59.64 19.79 -17.85
N ASP A 5 -59.04 20.54 -18.78
CA ASP A 5 -57.61 20.55 -19.05
C ASP A 5 -56.80 20.98 -17.81
N LEU A 6 -57.33 21.92 -17.01
CA LEU A 6 -56.71 22.38 -15.77
C LEU A 6 -56.67 21.30 -14.69
N GLU A 7 -57.74 20.52 -14.55
CA GLU A 7 -57.81 19.41 -13.60
C GLU A 7 -56.94 18.23 -14.06
N GLU A 8 -56.87 17.97 -15.36
CA GLU A 8 -55.98 16.96 -15.93
C GLU A 8 -54.50 17.32 -15.67
N LEU A 9 -54.10 18.58 -15.90
CA LEU A 9 -52.75 19.05 -15.61
C LEU A 9 -52.41 18.92 -14.12
N LYS A 10 -53.34 19.21 -13.21
CA LYS A 10 -53.13 19.05 -11.76
C LYS A 10 -52.89 17.58 -11.39
N SER A 11 -53.67 16.68 -11.95
CA SER A 11 -53.54 15.23 -11.74
C SER A 11 -52.17 14.73 -12.22
N ILE A 12 -51.76 15.12 -13.44
CA ILE A 12 -50.46 14.76 -14.01
C ILE A 12 -49.32 15.32 -13.15
N ASN A 13 -49.40 16.58 -12.72
CA ASN A 13 -48.36 17.20 -11.88
C ASN A 13 -48.23 16.50 -10.53
N ALA A 14 -49.35 16.10 -9.91
CA ALA A 14 -49.36 15.33 -8.68
C ALA A 14 -48.68 13.95 -8.86
N SER A 15 -48.96 13.27 -9.97
CA SER A 15 -48.32 12.00 -10.32
C SER A 15 -46.81 12.16 -10.51
N LEU A 16 -46.38 13.15 -11.30
CA LEU A 16 -44.97 13.44 -11.56
C LEU A 16 -44.20 13.83 -10.28
N ARG A 17 -44.84 14.55 -9.34
CA ARG A 17 -44.24 14.86 -8.04
C ARG A 17 -43.99 13.61 -7.20
N LYS A 18 -44.95 12.67 -7.22
CA LYS A 18 -44.82 11.39 -6.52
C LYS A 18 -43.72 10.52 -7.13
N GLU A 19 -43.66 10.45 -8.46
CA GLU A 19 -42.59 9.73 -9.16
C GLU A 19 -41.22 10.37 -8.92
N ASN A 20 -41.12 11.70 -8.99
CA ASN A 20 -39.87 12.41 -8.65
C ASN A 20 -39.42 12.14 -7.21
N HIS A 21 -40.36 12.07 -6.27
CA HIS A 21 -40.04 11.74 -4.88
C HIS A 21 -39.46 10.32 -4.78
N ASN A 22 -40.13 9.33 -5.41
CA ASN A 22 -39.66 7.95 -5.42
C ASN A 22 -38.30 7.79 -6.13
N LEU A 23 -38.10 8.45 -7.28
CA LEU A 23 -36.81 8.46 -7.98
C LEU A 23 -35.71 9.09 -7.12
N ARG A 24 -36.00 10.15 -6.35
CA ARG A 24 -35.03 10.73 -5.41
C ARG A 24 -34.71 9.77 -4.26
N GLU A 25 -35.69 9.04 -3.74
CA GLU A 25 -35.47 8.02 -2.71
C GLU A 25 -34.64 6.84 -3.24
N GLN A 26 -34.91 6.38 -4.46
CA GLN A 26 -34.12 5.34 -5.12
C GLN A 26 -32.69 5.80 -5.37
N LEU A 27 -32.49 7.04 -5.82
CA LEU A 27 -31.17 7.62 -6.07
C LEU A 27 -30.38 7.82 -4.78
N ASN A 28 -31.06 8.20 -3.69
CA ASN A 28 -30.44 8.27 -2.36
C ASN A 28 -30.10 6.87 -1.80
N SER A 29 -30.94 5.88 -2.05
CA SER A 29 -30.69 4.48 -1.66
C SER A 29 -29.52 3.89 -2.44
N ALA A 30 -29.46 4.12 -3.75
CA ALA A 30 -28.34 3.74 -4.61
C ALA A 30 -27.04 4.46 -4.21
N ARG A 31 -27.11 5.75 -3.87
CA ARG A 31 -25.98 6.51 -3.32
C ARG A 31 -25.46 5.97 -1.99
N ASN A 32 -26.32 5.38 -1.15
CA ASN A 32 -25.88 4.75 0.10
C ASN A 32 -25.17 3.40 -0.17
N LEU A 33 -25.60 2.64 -1.18
CA LEU A 33 -24.92 1.43 -1.66
C LEU A 33 -23.58 1.73 -2.36
N GLU A 34 -23.51 2.80 -3.15
CA GLU A 34 -22.28 3.26 -3.80
C GLU A 34 -21.38 4.08 -2.86
N GLY A 35 -21.93 4.69 -1.81
CA GLY A 35 -21.22 5.48 -0.81
C GLY A 35 -20.22 4.67 0.01
N VAL A 36 -20.42 3.35 0.13
CA VAL A 36 -19.45 2.41 0.69
C VAL A 36 -18.25 2.18 -0.24
N ARG A 37 -18.42 2.35 -1.56
CA ARG A 37 -17.37 2.13 -2.58
C ARG A 37 -16.66 3.40 -3.03
N SER A 38 -17.28 4.60 -2.92
CA SER A 38 -16.80 5.81 -3.61
C SER A 38 -16.27 6.94 -2.72
N ARG A 39 -16.12 6.77 -1.39
CA ARG A 39 -15.58 7.85 -0.52
C ARG A 39 -14.51 7.41 0.47
N SER A 40 -13.62 6.51 0.05
CA SER A 40 -12.34 6.35 0.73
C SER A 40 -11.30 7.18 -0.01
N LEU A 41 -11.02 8.40 0.47
CA LEU A 41 -9.77 9.14 0.16
C LEU A 41 -8.52 8.31 0.53
N ARG A 42 -8.71 7.19 1.23
CA ARG A 42 -7.67 6.24 1.61
C ARG A 42 -7.46 5.19 0.51
N PRO A 43 -6.21 4.90 0.13
CA PRO A 43 -5.90 3.86 -0.86
C PRO A 43 -6.50 2.49 -0.48
N SER A 44 -6.86 1.68 -1.48
CA SER A 44 -7.28 0.29 -1.26
C SER A 44 -6.16 -0.52 -0.59
N CYS A 45 -6.52 -1.62 0.09
CA CYS A 45 -5.54 -2.53 0.69
C CYS A 45 -4.54 -3.06 -0.36
N ASP A 46 -4.99 -3.30 -1.58
CA ASP A 46 -4.13 -3.74 -2.69
C ASP A 46 -3.16 -2.63 -3.13
N ALA A 47 -3.62 -1.37 -3.15
CA ALA A 47 -2.75 -0.23 -3.42
C ALA A 47 -1.73 0.01 -2.29
N GLU A 48 -2.13 -0.19 -1.02
CA GLU A 48 -1.22 -0.18 0.14
C GLU A 48 -0.17 -1.30 0.03
N PHE A 49 -0.59 -2.51 -0.36
CA PHE A 49 0.30 -3.65 -0.54
C PHE A 49 1.28 -3.44 -1.69
N ALA A 50 0.81 -2.95 -2.84
CA ALA A 50 1.68 -2.62 -3.97
C ALA A 50 2.74 -1.58 -3.61
N ARG A 51 2.39 -0.58 -2.78
CA ARG A 51 3.36 0.40 -2.27
C ARG A 51 4.38 -0.23 -1.33
N ALA A 52 3.95 -1.05 -0.37
CA ALA A 52 4.85 -1.76 0.54
C ALA A 52 5.83 -2.66 -0.22
N LEU A 53 5.35 -3.40 -1.23
CA LEU A 53 6.20 -4.21 -2.11
C LEU A 53 7.18 -3.35 -2.91
N LYS A 54 6.74 -2.22 -3.48
CA LYS A 54 7.63 -1.32 -4.22
C LYS A 54 8.77 -0.82 -3.36
N VAL A 55 8.47 -0.39 -2.13
CA VAL A 55 9.48 0.06 -1.16
C VAL A 55 10.41 -1.10 -0.81
N PHE A 56 9.89 -2.28 -0.50
CA PHE A 56 10.69 -3.47 -0.21
C PHE A 56 11.67 -3.80 -1.34
N TYR A 57 11.21 -3.89 -2.59
CA TYR A 57 12.07 -4.21 -3.73
C TYR A 57 13.12 -3.12 -4.03
N HIS A 58 12.75 -1.86 -3.84
CA HIS A 58 13.70 -0.76 -3.96
C HIS A 58 14.81 -0.87 -2.89
N SER A 59 14.44 -1.12 -1.64
CA SER A 59 15.39 -1.33 -0.54
C SER A 59 16.27 -2.57 -0.77
N MET A 60 15.70 -3.68 -1.23
CA MET A 60 16.43 -4.89 -1.59
C MET A 60 17.44 -4.66 -2.73
N THR A 61 17.15 -3.74 -3.65
CA THR A 61 18.10 -3.36 -4.71
C THR A 61 19.33 -2.66 -4.12
N SER A 62 19.15 -1.81 -3.11
CA SER A 62 20.24 -1.16 -2.37
C SER A 62 21.09 -2.19 -1.59
N VAL A 63 20.43 -3.09 -0.86
CA VAL A 63 21.07 -4.18 -0.10
C VAL A 63 21.87 -5.11 -1.01
N ARG A 64 21.33 -5.45 -2.18
CA ARG A 64 22.06 -6.21 -3.21
C ARG A 64 23.32 -5.47 -3.67
N GLY A 65 23.26 -4.15 -3.84
CA GLY A 65 24.43 -3.34 -4.19
C GLY A 65 25.50 -3.33 -3.09
N GLN A 66 25.11 -3.32 -1.82
CA GLN A 66 26.05 -3.48 -0.68
C GLN A 66 26.71 -4.86 -0.68
N LEU A 67 25.93 -5.92 -0.89
CA LEU A 67 26.47 -7.28 -0.99
C LEU A 67 27.45 -7.44 -2.16
N GLN A 68 27.16 -6.81 -3.30
CA GLN A 68 28.09 -6.81 -4.43
C GLN A 68 29.40 -6.07 -4.12
N ARG A 69 29.35 -4.98 -3.33
CA ARG A 69 30.56 -4.27 -2.86
C ARG A 69 31.39 -5.13 -1.91
N LEU A 70 30.74 -5.77 -0.94
CA LEU A 70 31.35 -6.77 -0.06
C LEU A 70 32.08 -7.86 -0.86
N ARG A 71 31.41 -8.45 -1.85
CA ARG A 71 32.00 -9.49 -2.72
C ARG A 71 33.16 -9.01 -3.59
N ARG A 72 33.18 -7.72 -3.95
CA ARG A 72 34.22 -7.13 -4.80
C ARG A 72 35.43 -6.64 -4.01
N HIS A 73 35.32 -6.52 -2.69
CA HIS A 73 36.47 -6.24 -1.85
C HIS A 73 37.41 -7.45 -1.82
N ARG A 74 38.35 -7.46 -2.77
CA ARG A 74 39.54 -8.29 -2.71
C ARG A 74 40.60 -7.51 -1.94
N PRO A 75 41.33 -8.11 -0.99
CA PRO A 75 42.49 -7.46 -0.39
C PRO A 75 43.46 -7.09 -1.51
N SER A 76 43.67 -5.79 -1.72
CA SER A 76 44.67 -5.23 -2.65
C SER A 76 46.11 -5.55 -2.22
N PHE A 77 46.27 -6.21 -1.07
CA PHE A 77 47.52 -6.59 -0.40
C PHE A 77 48.05 -7.98 -0.81
N LEU A 78 47.51 -8.61 -1.86
CA LEU A 78 48.03 -9.88 -2.39
C LEU A 78 49.35 -9.72 -3.19
N GLN A 79 49.98 -8.56 -3.13
CA GLN A 79 51.25 -8.30 -3.78
C GLN A 79 52.22 -7.75 -2.74
N GLU A 80 53.02 -8.67 -2.19
CA GLU A 80 54.32 -8.38 -1.56
C GLU A 80 54.26 -7.54 -0.28
N ASP A 81 53.72 -8.12 0.80
CA ASP A 81 54.22 -8.05 2.19
C ASP A 81 53.05 -8.27 3.17
N PHE A 82 53.06 -9.41 3.89
CA PHE A 82 52.05 -9.75 4.88
C PHE A 82 52.23 -8.90 6.15
N ASP A 83 51.65 -7.70 6.18
CA ASP A 83 51.42 -6.99 7.44
C ASP A 83 50.16 -7.58 8.13
N LEU A 84 50.37 -8.32 9.22
CA LEU A 84 49.30 -8.87 10.06
C LEU A 84 48.32 -7.80 10.53
N VAL A 85 48.77 -6.56 10.69
CA VAL A 85 47.91 -5.42 11.06
C VAL A 85 46.96 -5.08 9.93
N GLY A 86 47.44 -5.05 8.68
CA GLY A 86 46.61 -4.83 7.49
C GLY A 86 45.54 -5.91 7.30
N LEU A 87 45.89 -7.18 7.54
CA LEU A 87 44.93 -8.29 7.48
C LEU A 87 43.84 -8.15 8.55
N ARG A 88 44.21 -7.79 9.77
CA ARG A 88 43.26 -7.56 10.86
C ARG A 88 42.29 -6.43 10.53
N LEU A 89 42.80 -5.28 10.06
CA LEU A 89 41.96 -4.15 9.66
C LEU A 89 40.99 -4.53 8.53
N PHE A 90 41.45 -5.33 7.56
CA PHE A 90 40.58 -5.84 6.50
C PHE A 90 39.47 -6.74 7.06
N VAL A 91 39.80 -7.69 7.94
CA VAL A 91 38.81 -8.60 8.55
C VAL A 91 37.81 -7.84 9.43
N ASP A 92 38.28 -6.86 10.20
CA ASP A 92 37.43 -6.02 11.05
C ASP A 92 36.44 -5.21 10.18
N GLU A 93 36.91 -4.64 9.06
CA GLU A 93 36.05 -3.91 8.13
C GLU A 93 35.05 -4.82 7.40
N GLN A 94 35.47 -6.01 6.96
CA GLN A 94 34.54 -7.00 6.37
C GLN A 94 33.48 -7.44 7.38
N SER A 95 33.87 -7.66 8.63
CA SER A 95 32.96 -8.05 9.71
C SER A 95 31.94 -6.95 9.99
N ARG A 96 32.40 -5.68 10.03
CA ARG A 96 31.53 -4.50 10.19
C ARG A 96 30.52 -4.39 9.05
N LEU A 97 30.98 -4.48 7.80
CA LEU A 97 30.11 -4.38 6.62
C LEU A 97 29.09 -5.54 6.54
N LEU A 98 29.48 -6.76 6.93
CA LEU A 98 28.57 -7.91 7.01
C LEU A 98 27.49 -7.71 8.07
N ARG A 99 27.87 -7.17 9.23
CA ARG A 99 26.93 -6.83 10.30
C ARG A 99 25.95 -5.75 9.83
N ASP A 100 26.43 -4.66 9.26
CA ASP A 100 25.58 -3.57 8.74
C ASP A 100 24.60 -4.09 7.68
N PHE A 101 25.06 -4.97 6.78
CA PHE A 101 24.22 -5.64 5.78
C PHE A 101 23.13 -6.48 6.44
N SER A 102 23.48 -7.29 7.45
CA SER A 102 22.55 -8.16 8.17
C SER A 102 21.47 -7.34 8.87
N GLU A 103 21.85 -6.29 9.59
CA GLU A 103 20.93 -5.40 10.31
C GLU A 103 19.97 -4.69 9.34
N GLN A 104 20.47 -4.22 8.18
CA GLN A 104 19.62 -3.60 7.16
C GLN A 104 18.64 -4.59 6.53
N LEU A 105 19.09 -5.82 6.21
CA LEU A 105 18.23 -6.85 5.67
C LEU A 105 17.11 -7.22 6.64
N GLU A 106 17.45 -7.39 7.92
CA GLU A 106 16.49 -7.68 8.98
C GLU A 106 15.46 -6.56 9.11
N LEU A 107 15.89 -5.29 9.12
CA LEU A 107 14.99 -4.14 9.20
C LEU A 107 14.01 -4.08 8.01
N ILE A 108 14.49 -4.34 6.78
CA ILE A 108 13.66 -4.32 5.57
C ILE A 108 12.60 -5.42 5.62
N VAL A 109 12.99 -6.64 6.00
CA VAL A 109 12.07 -7.77 6.14
C VAL A 109 11.06 -7.53 7.27
N PHE A 110 11.53 -7.01 8.41
CA PHE A 110 10.68 -6.66 9.53
C PHE A 110 9.63 -5.60 9.13
N THR A 111 10.05 -4.55 8.44
CA THR A 111 9.15 -3.48 7.97
C THR A 111 8.07 -4.04 7.04
N LEU A 112 8.46 -4.85 6.05
CA LEU A 112 7.48 -5.48 5.15
C LEU A 112 6.50 -6.36 5.92
N LYS A 113 6.98 -7.16 6.89
CA LYS A 113 6.12 -7.99 7.73
C LYS A 113 5.09 -7.15 8.50
N GLN A 114 5.52 -6.04 9.09
CA GLN A 114 4.63 -5.12 9.81
C GLN A 114 3.60 -4.46 8.89
N ASP A 115 4.03 -4.00 7.71
CA ASP A 115 3.15 -3.42 6.70
C ASP A 115 2.07 -4.41 6.26
N VAL A 116 2.47 -5.64 5.94
CA VAL A 116 1.54 -6.71 5.56
C VAL A 116 0.57 -7.04 6.69
N ALA A 117 1.06 -7.18 7.93
CA ALA A 117 0.20 -7.44 9.08
C ALA A 117 -0.82 -6.31 9.31
N ALA A 118 -0.42 -5.04 9.12
CA ALA A 118 -1.32 -3.90 9.22
C ALA A 118 -2.35 -3.86 8.08
N ILE A 119 -1.94 -4.18 6.85
CA ILE A 119 -2.84 -4.25 5.68
C ILE A 119 -3.86 -5.38 5.85
N VAL A 120 -3.43 -6.56 6.30
CA VAL A 120 -4.31 -7.72 6.52
C VAL A 120 -5.33 -7.42 7.62
N ARG A 121 -4.91 -6.80 8.74
CA ARG A 121 -5.84 -6.36 9.80
C ARG A 121 -6.90 -5.40 9.27
N ARG A 122 -6.49 -4.36 8.54
CA ARG A 122 -7.41 -3.42 7.90
C ARG A 122 -8.33 -4.06 6.87
N LYS A 123 -7.83 -5.02 6.10
CA LYS A 123 -8.63 -5.76 5.11
C LYS A 123 -9.70 -6.60 5.81
N ARG A 124 -9.34 -7.27 6.91
CA ARG A 124 -10.26 -8.06 7.73
C ARG A 124 -11.35 -7.20 8.38
N GLU A 125 -10.98 -6.04 8.93
CA GLU A 125 -11.93 -5.08 9.50
C GLU A 125 -12.95 -4.59 8.46
N ARG A 126 -12.51 -4.34 7.22
CA ARG A 126 -13.41 -3.91 6.13
C ARG A 126 -14.28 -5.03 5.56
N SER A 127 -13.78 -6.26 5.55
CA SER A 127 -14.52 -7.39 4.95
C SER A 127 -15.60 -7.96 5.86
N GLY A 128 -15.63 -7.60 7.15
CA GLY A 128 -16.69 -7.97 8.09
C GLY A 128 -16.86 -9.47 8.34
N VAL A 129 -15.91 -10.31 7.90
CA VAL A 129 -16.06 -11.78 7.84
C VAL A 129 -16.15 -12.42 9.24
N TRP A 130 -15.94 -11.67 10.33
CA TRP A 130 -15.82 -12.19 11.71
C TRP A 130 -16.50 -11.28 12.76
N SER A 131 -17.58 -10.60 12.42
CA SER A 131 -18.48 -9.95 13.40
C SER A 131 -19.81 -10.67 13.48
#